data_AF-A0AAD7LAJ7-F1
#
_entry.id   AF-A0AAD7LAJ7-F1
#
_cell.length_a   1.000
_cell.length_b   1.000
_cell.length_c   1.000
_cell.angle_alpha   90.00
_cell.angle_beta   90.00
_cell.angle_gamma   90.00
#
_symmetry.space_group_name_H-M   'P 1'
#
loop_
_entity.id
_entity.type
_entity.pdbx_description
1 polymer ?
#
loop_
_entity_poly.entity_id
_entity_poly.type
_entity_poly.pdbx_seq_one_letter_code
_entity_poly.pdbx_strand_id
1 'polypeptide(L)'
;MGPKITETVKGKLSLRARIIQLGGVERVFKQLFSVAREKLLKASQCYLSTTSGPIAGLLFISTDKVAFCSERSIKITSPKGELVRIHYKVLIPLSKIKCVNQSENVKRPLQMLAT
;
A
#
# COMPACT_ATOMS: atom_id res chain seq x y z
N MET A 1 24.54 -10.86 -23.29
CA MET A 1 23.25 -10.15 -23.24
C MET A 1 22.42 -10.74 -22.11
N GLY A 2 22.67 -10.32 -20.87
CA GLY A 2 22.03 -10.89 -19.68
C GLY A 2 20.67 -10.23 -19.41
N PRO A 3 19.71 -10.93 -18.79
CA PRO A 3 18.43 -10.33 -18.44
C PRO A 3 18.66 -9.20 -17.44
N LYS A 4 18.13 -8.00 -17.74
CA LYS A 4 18.15 -6.86 -16.83
C LYS A 4 17.41 -7.25 -15.54
N ILE A 5 18.19 -7.47 -14.47
CA ILE A 5 17.74 -7.83 -13.12
C ILE A 5 16.66 -6.85 -12.60
N THR A 6 16.59 -5.63 -13.16
CA THR A 6 15.61 -4.60 -12.81
C THR A 6 14.15 -4.95 -13.12
N GLU A 7 13.85 -5.79 -14.11
CA GLU A 7 12.46 -6.22 -14.37
C GLU A 7 12.02 -7.39 -13.49
N THR A 8 12.90 -8.36 -13.25
CA THR A 8 12.56 -9.61 -12.56
C THR A 8 12.39 -9.44 -11.04
N VAL A 9 13.00 -8.41 -10.44
CA VAL A 9 12.90 -8.16 -8.98
C VAL A 9 11.64 -7.35 -8.61
N LYS A 10 10.98 -6.70 -9.59
CA LYS A 10 9.81 -5.84 -9.37
C LYS A 10 8.57 -6.59 -8.84
N GLY A 11 8.51 -7.91 -9.06
CA GLY A 11 7.36 -8.76 -8.75
C GLY A 11 7.41 -9.53 -7.42
N LYS A 12 8.45 -9.36 -6.59
CA LYS A 12 8.58 -10.11 -5.31
C LYS A 12 9.04 -9.27 -4.11
N LEU A 13 9.30 -7.98 -4.29
CA LEU A 13 9.75 -7.12 -3.18
C LEU A 13 8.58 -6.66 -2.31
N SER A 14 8.76 -6.79 -1.00
CA SER A 14 7.87 -6.17 -0.02
C SER A 14 8.00 -4.64 -0.08
N LEU A 15 6.99 -3.93 0.44
CA LEU A 15 6.99 -2.49 0.53
C LEU A 15 8.15 -1.97 1.40
N ARG A 16 8.48 -2.66 2.49
CA ARG A 16 9.67 -2.40 3.32
C ARG A 16 10.97 -2.52 2.53
N ALA A 17 11.13 -3.58 1.74
CA ALA A 17 12.33 -3.73 0.91
C ALA A 17 12.46 -2.60 -0.13
N ARG A 18 11.33 -2.16 -0.70
CA ARG A 18 11.29 -0.98 -1.58
C ARG A 18 11.68 0.31 -0.86
N ILE A 19 11.28 0.49 0.40
CA ILE A 19 11.67 1.67 1.19
C ILE A 19 13.19 1.74 1.37
N ILE A 20 13.82 0.61 1.65
CA ILE A 20 15.29 0.52 1.75
C ILE A 20 15.92 0.82 0.39
N GLN A 21 15.47 0.13 -0.66
CA GLN A 21 16.05 0.26 -2.00
C GLN A 21 15.93 1.68 -2.58
N LEU A 22 14.80 2.35 -2.34
CA LEU A 22 14.55 3.69 -2.88
C LEU A 22 15.08 4.79 -1.97
N GLY A 23 15.55 4.47 -0.76
CA GLY A 23 16.16 5.41 0.17
C GLY A 23 15.14 6.25 0.95
N GLY A 24 14.03 5.65 1.37
CA GLY A 24 13.09 6.26 2.30
C GLY A 24 11.63 6.25 1.85
N VAL A 25 10.73 6.42 2.82
CA VAL A 25 9.28 6.29 2.64
C VAL A 25 8.69 7.33 1.70
N GLU A 26 9.24 8.55 1.69
CA GLU A 26 8.78 9.64 0.83
C GLU A 26 9.02 9.34 -0.65
N ARG A 27 10.18 8.76 -1.00
CA ARG A 27 10.50 8.38 -2.38
C ARG A 27 9.60 7.25 -2.87
N VAL A 28 9.32 6.28 -2.00
CA VAL A 28 8.34 5.22 -2.29
C VAL A 28 6.95 5.80 -2.53
N PHE A 29 6.50 6.71 -1.67
CA PHE A 29 5.22 7.39 -1.84
C PHE A 29 5.13 8.11 -3.20
N LYS A 30 6.14 8.91 -3.55
CA LYS A 30 6.23 9.62 -4.84
C LYS A 30 6.15 8.67 -6.03
N GLN A 31 6.86 7.54 -5.97
CA GLN A 31 6.86 6.55 -7.05
C GLN A 31 5.57 5.72 -7.11
N LEU A 32 4.95 5.40 -5.98
CA LEU A 32 3.74 4.56 -5.94
C LEU A 32 2.49 5.28 -6.43
N PHE A 33 2.44 6.59 -6.22
CA PHE A 33 1.27 7.43 -6.50
C PHE A 33 1.54 8.51 -7.57
N SER A 34 2.73 8.49 -8.20
CA SER A 34 3.15 9.39 -9.29
C SER A 34 2.90 10.87 -8.99
N VAL A 35 3.45 11.38 -7.87
CA VAL A 35 3.20 12.75 -7.40
C VAL A 35 4.43 13.65 -7.52
N ALA A 36 4.25 14.84 -8.09
CA ALA A 36 5.31 15.84 -8.25
C ALA A 36 5.29 16.95 -7.17
N ARG A 37 4.11 17.47 -6.81
CA ARG A 37 3.96 18.63 -5.91
C ARG A 37 3.42 18.31 -4.51
N GLU A 38 2.85 17.12 -4.34
CA GLU A 38 2.22 16.69 -3.09
C GLU A 38 3.25 16.29 -2.03
N LYS A 39 3.04 16.76 -0.79
CA LYS A 39 3.97 16.50 0.32
C LYS A 39 3.42 15.38 1.20
N LEU A 40 4.27 14.39 1.49
CA LEU A 40 3.96 13.37 2.49
C LEU A 40 4.07 13.98 3.90
N LEU A 41 3.01 13.86 4.69
CA LEU A 41 2.96 14.36 6.07
C LEU A 41 3.24 13.25 7.09
N LYS A 42 2.67 12.07 6.87
CA LYS A 42 2.85 10.91 7.75
C LYS A 42 2.82 9.61 6.94
N ALA A 43 3.64 8.67 7.37
CA ALA A 43 3.48 7.27 7.03
C ALA A 43 3.42 6.43 8.32
N SER A 44 2.51 5.47 8.38
CA SER A 44 2.37 4.55 9.52
C SER A 44 1.99 3.15 9.06
N GLN A 45 2.38 2.15 9.85
CA GLN A 45 1.91 0.78 9.64
C GLN A 45 0.43 0.69 9.99
N CYS A 46 -0.35 0.03 9.13
CA CYS A 46 -1.76 -0.18 9.36
C CYS A 46 -2.24 -1.49 8.72
N TYR A 47 -3.44 -1.91 9.13
CA TYR A 47 -4.18 -2.99 8.48
C TYR A 47 -5.41 -2.40 7.81
N LEU A 48 -5.62 -2.71 6.53
CA LEU A 48 -6.86 -2.40 5.83
C LEU A 48 -7.83 -3.56 6.01
N SER A 49 -8.96 -3.32 6.68
CA SER A 49 -10.01 -4.33 6.79
C SER A 49 -10.70 -4.53 5.45
N THR A 50 -10.79 -5.78 4.99
CA THR A 50 -11.54 -6.16 3.80
C THR A 50 -12.47 -7.33 4.12
N THR A 51 -13.42 -7.64 3.24
CA THR A 51 -14.31 -8.80 3.38
C THR A 51 -13.57 -10.13 3.39
N SER A 52 -12.38 -10.19 2.80
CA SER A 52 -11.49 -11.36 2.81
C SER A 52 -10.47 -11.35 3.95
N GLY A 53 -10.60 -10.40 4.89
CA GLY A 53 -9.73 -10.26 6.06
C GLY A 53 -8.82 -9.02 6.01
N PRO A 54 -8.01 -8.80 7.06
CA PRO A 54 -7.14 -7.64 7.16
C PRO A 54 -5.91 -7.76 6.26
N ILE A 55 -5.57 -6.68 5.56
CA ILE A 55 -4.38 -6.59 4.71
C ILE A 55 -3.36 -5.68 5.39
N ALA A 56 -2.19 -6.22 5.73
CA ALA A 56 -1.08 -5.43 6.27
C ALA A 56 -0.50 -4.49 5.20
N GLY A 57 -0.20 -3.24 5.58
CA GLY A 57 0.43 -2.27 4.69
C GLY A 57 0.84 -0.98 5.38
N LEU A 58 1.05 0.04 4.57
CA LEU A 58 1.35 1.40 5.03
C LEU A 58 0.21 2.34 4.66
N LEU A 59 -0.21 3.13 5.64
CA LEU A 59 -1.02 4.33 5.46
C LEU A 59 -0.09 5.50 5.19
N PHE A 60 -0.41 6.27 4.16
CA PHE A 60 0.24 7.52 3.80
C PHE A 60 -0.79 8.65 3.92
N ILE A 61 -0.46 9.66 4.71
CA ILE A 61 -1.22 10.90 4.80
C ILE A 61 -0.37 11.97 4.17
N SER A 62 -0.92 12.64 3.18
CA SER A 62 -0.28 13.72 2.44
C SER A 62 -1.11 15.00 2.53
N THR A 63 -0.61 16.05 1.91
CA THR A 63 -1.35 17.31 1.76
C THR A 63 -2.63 17.19 0.92
N ASP A 64 -2.76 16.15 0.09
CA ASP A 64 -3.81 16.10 -0.94
C ASP A 64 -4.72 14.86 -0.81
N LYS A 65 -4.21 13.78 -0.19
CA LYS A 65 -4.95 12.53 -0.02
C LYS A 65 -4.48 11.68 1.15
N VAL A 66 -5.35 10.74 1.51
CA VAL A 66 -5.00 9.55 2.29
C VAL A 66 -4.85 8.38 1.33
N ALA A 67 -3.77 7.62 1.46
CA ALA A 67 -3.51 6.47 0.60
C ALA A 67 -3.02 5.26 1.40
N PHE A 68 -3.31 4.07 0.91
CA PHE A 68 -2.86 2.80 1.47
C PHE A 68 -2.15 1.98 0.40
N CYS A 69 -1.09 1.27 0.78
CA CYS A 69 -0.46 0.26 -0.07
C CYS A 69 -0.13 -0.99 0.76
N SER A 70 -0.51 -2.16 0.27
CA SER A 70 -0.21 -3.44 0.93
C SER A 70 1.30 -3.68 1.02
N GLU A 71 1.73 -4.33 2.10
CA GLU A 71 3.13 -4.71 2.31
C GLU A 71 3.57 -5.77 1.29
N ARG A 72 2.68 -6.71 0.98
CA ARG A 72 2.89 -7.80 0.03
C ARG A 72 2.04 -7.61 -1.22
N SER A 73 2.55 -8.04 -2.37
CA SER A 73 1.78 -8.12 -3.61
C SER A 73 0.83 -9.33 -3.59
N ILE A 74 -0.39 -9.15 -4.06
CA ILE A 74 -1.38 -10.20 -4.32
C ILE A 74 -1.26 -10.69 -5.76
N LYS A 75 -1.54 -11.98 -5.99
CA LYS A 75 -1.65 -12.55 -7.34
C LYS A 75 -3.08 -12.33 -7.84
N ILE A 76 -3.22 -11.76 -9.02
CA ILE A 76 -4.50 -11.59 -9.70
C ILE A 76 -4.39 -12.14 -11.12
N THR A 77 -5.50 -12.62 -11.65
CA THR A 77 -5.59 -12.97 -13.07
C THR A 77 -5.99 -11.72 -13.84
N SER A 78 -5.20 -11.35 -14.85
CA SER A 78 -5.53 -10.24 -15.75
C SER A 78 -6.71 -10.63 -16.65
N PRO A 79 -7.39 -9.66 -17.28
CA PRO A 79 -8.44 -9.94 -18.26
C PRO A 79 -7.97 -10.82 -19.44
N LYS A 80 -6.64 -10.89 -19.68
CA LYS A 80 -6.02 -11.72 -20.71
C LYS A 80 -5.65 -13.13 -20.23
N GLY A 81 -5.98 -13.49 -18.98
CA GLY A 81 -5.67 -14.79 -18.38
C GLY A 81 -4.28 -14.89 -17.75
N GLU A 82 -3.47 -13.83 -17.80
CA GLU A 82 -2.12 -13.83 -17.23
C GLU A 82 -2.14 -13.62 -15.72
N LEU A 83 -1.33 -14.38 -14.99
CA LEU A 83 -1.13 -14.20 -13.55
C LEU A 83 -0.18 -13.03 -13.28
N VAL A 84 -0.72 -11.90 -12.80
CA VAL A 84 0.03 -10.69 -12.46
C VAL A 84 0.08 -10.49 -10.96
N ARG A 85 1.20 -9.96 -10.46
CA ARG A 85 1.33 -9.55 -9.07
C ARG A 85 1.18 -8.04 -8.92
N ILE A 86 0.22 -7.62 -8.11
CA ILE A 86 -0.03 -6.21 -7.82
C ILE A 86 -0.10 -5.96 -6.32
N HIS A 87 0.22 -4.74 -5.88
CA HIS A 87 -0.09 -4.34 -4.51
C HIS A 87 -1.55 -3.87 -4.45
N TYR A 88 -2.24 -4.22 -3.36
CA TYR A 88 -3.55 -3.65 -3.07
C TYR A 88 -3.34 -2.19 -2.68
N LYS A 89 -3.94 -1.27 -3.44
CA LYS A 89 -3.79 0.16 -3.27
C LYS A 89 -5.14 0.82 -3.09
N VAL A 90 -5.22 1.77 -2.17
CA VAL A 90 -6.38 2.65 -1.99
C VAL A 90 -5.88 4.09 -2.01
N LEU A 91 -6.63 4.99 -2.63
CA LEU A 91 -6.33 6.41 -2.67
C LEU A 91 -7.65 7.17 -2.51
N ILE A 92 -7.72 8.04 -1.52
CA ILE A 92 -8.90 8.85 -1.20
C ILE A 92 -8.44 10.31 -1.13
N PRO A 93 -8.78 11.15 -2.13
CA PRO A 93 -8.49 12.58 -2.08
C PRO A 93 -9.13 13.22 -0.85
N LEU A 94 -8.44 14.15 -0.18
CA LEU A 94 -8.99 14.82 1.01
C LEU A 94 -10.30 15.55 0.69
N SER A 95 -10.43 16.13 -0.51
CA SER A 95 -11.65 16.78 -0.99
C SER A 95 -12.85 15.83 -1.13
N LYS A 96 -12.64 14.52 -1.09
CA LYS A 96 -13.69 13.48 -1.15
C LYS A 96 -14.00 12.88 0.22
N ILE A 97 -13.29 13.27 1.28
CA ILE A 97 -13.53 12.80 2.64
C ILE A 97 -14.57 13.71 3.30
N LYS A 98 -15.77 13.18 3.53
CA LYS A 98 -16.84 13.91 4.24
C LYS A 98 -16.65 13.88 5.76
N CYS A 99 -16.25 12.74 6.31
CA CYS A 99 -16.03 12.56 7.74
C CYS A 99 -14.98 11.48 8.00
N VAL A 100 -14.33 11.55 9.16
CA VAL A 100 -13.42 10.54 9.69
C VAL A 100 -13.91 10.19 11.08
N ASN A 101 -14.30 8.92 11.29
CA ASN A 101 -14.80 8.44 12.57
C ASN A 101 -13.73 7.56 13.20
N GLN A 102 -13.21 7.98 14.35
CA GLN A 102 -12.37 7.12 15.17
C GLN A 102 -13.27 6.09 15.85
N SER A 103 -12.96 4.81 15.65
CA SER A 103 -13.61 3.72 16.37
C SER A 103 -12.56 2.94 17.15
N GLU A 104 -12.73 2.84 18.46
CA GLU A 104 -12.04 1.82 19.23
C GLU A 104 -12.69 0.47 18.96
N ASN A 105 -11.89 -0.52 18.56
CA ASN A 105 -12.38 -1.89 18.42
C ASN A 105 -12.45 -2.57 19.80
N VAL A 106 -13.32 -2.07 20.68
CA VAL A 106 -13.47 -2.56 22.07
C VAL A 106 -14.02 -4.00 22.09
N LYS A 107 -14.72 -4.42 21.03
CA LYS A 107 -15.42 -5.71 20.98
C LYS A 107 -14.63 -6.85 20.31
N ARG A 108 -13.54 -6.59 19.58
CA ARG A 108 -12.69 -7.65 18.98
C ARG A 108 -11.21 -7.25 18.93
N PRO A 109 -10.47 -7.39 20.05
CA PRO A 109 -9.02 -7.12 20.08
C PRO A 109 -8.20 -8.14 19.27
N LEU A 110 -8.72 -9.36 19.04
CA LEU A 110 -7.92 -10.55 18.68
C LEU A 110 -8.04 -11.05 17.23
N GLN A 111 -8.77 -10.38 16.34
CA GLN A 111 -8.76 -10.77 14.91
C GLN A 111 -7.46 -10.40 14.18
N MET A 112 -6.45 -9.89 14.89
CA MET A 112 -5.12 -9.59 14.36
C MET A 112 -4.23 -10.83 14.11
N LEU A 113 -4.60 -12.05 14.53
CA LEU A 113 -3.67 -13.20 14.54
C LEU A 113 -4.19 -14.58 14.08
N ALA A 114 -5.40 -14.72 13.54
CA ALA A 114 -5.87 -16.05 13.11
C ALA A 114 -6.61 -16.02 11.77
N THR A 115 -5.87 -16.25 10.69
CA THR A 115 -6.28 -17.17 9.61
C THR A 115 -5.03 -17.72 8.93
#